data_AF-A0A828P228-F1
#
_entry.id   AF-A0A828P228-F1
#
_cell.length_a   1.000
_cell.length_b   1.000
_cell.length_c   1.000
_cell.angle_alpha   90.00
_cell.angle_beta   90.00
_cell.angle_gamma   90.00
#
_symmetry.space_group_name_H-M   'P 1'
#
loop_
_entity.id
_entity.type
_entity.pdbx_description
1 polymer ?
#
loop_
_entity_poly.entity_id
_entity_poly.type
_entity_poly.pdbx_seq_one_letter_code
_entity_poly.pdbx_strand_id
1 'polypeptide(L)'
;MNKIYSLRVNDRKELVAVPETVGGRKKSSSIPGAGMLSRLLLASGAVAGVLFSSPALASVVGNTLPWQTYRDFAENKGVFHAGATNIPLYGKNGAVSGRLDKAPMMDFSVVDQILGVATLISPQYVAGVKHNGSYNTVRFGYADDTTYRLVDRNEHWRDFHTPRLNKLVTEVAPVSVTDAGTGKGVYQNRSRYPVFYRMGSGTQYTGAASGALTRIAGAYAWKTGGTVGSPLISDWSLVSNPGYLYQSVNGPLASYGTPGDSGSPLFAWDAVKKQWVLVAVLNGYAGEKGKTNWFTVIPAGDVNNTIKQDSSGTVVPAVAGGDIVWNYSKGSGEGTLSQDGKVWKMNGFRGGSLNDGKDITFGGKGTVVLKDDVVQGAGSLTFNGDYTVRPEGNQTWVGGGIIVNDGHRVDWMVNGLAGDALHKTGKGTLV
;
A
#
# COMPACT_ATOMS: atom_id res chain seq x y z
N MET A 1 3.57 21.71 -13.06
CA MET A 1 3.09 22.04 -14.42
C MET A 1 2.00 21.02 -14.76
N ASN A 2 0.73 21.43 -14.73
CA ASN A 2 -0.42 20.54 -14.94
C ASN A 2 -0.45 20.08 -16.41
N LYS A 3 -0.50 18.77 -16.66
CA LYS A 3 -0.64 18.22 -18.01
C LYS A 3 -2.12 18.06 -18.33
N ILE A 4 -2.60 18.84 -19.30
CA ILE A 4 -3.96 18.76 -19.86
C ILE A 4 -3.98 17.57 -20.85
N TYR A 5 -5.02 16.72 -20.74
CA TYR A 5 -5.25 15.59 -21.65
C TYR A 5 -6.42 15.92 -22.58
N SER A 6 -6.30 15.53 -23.86
CA SER A 6 -7.38 15.64 -24.85
C SER A 6 -7.90 14.24 -25.20
N LEU A 7 -9.21 14.11 -25.43
CA LEU A 7 -9.82 12.85 -25.88
C LEU A 7 -9.69 12.73 -27.40
N ARG A 8 -9.13 11.61 -27.90
CA ARG A 8 -8.99 11.32 -29.33
C ARG A 8 -9.44 9.90 -29.64
N VAL A 9 -9.84 9.66 -30.89
CA VAL A 9 -10.30 8.35 -31.36
C VAL A 9 -9.14 7.59 -32.00
N ASN A 10 -8.91 6.35 -31.58
CA ASN A 10 -7.83 5.50 -32.14
C ASN A 10 -8.25 4.81 -33.45
N ASP A 11 -7.31 4.09 -34.08
CA ASP A 11 -7.52 3.38 -35.35
C ASP A 11 -8.56 2.23 -35.26
N ARG A 12 -9.02 1.90 -34.04
CA ARG A 12 -10.10 0.94 -33.76
C ARG A 12 -11.43 1.62 -33.45
N LYS A 13 -11.53 2.93 -33.65
CA LYS A 13 -12.71 3.79 -33.36
C LYS A 13 -13.07 3.93 -31.88
N GLU A 14 -12.12 3.80 -30.97
CA GLU A 14 -12.34 3.94 -29.53
C GLU A 14 -11.84 5.30 -29.03
N LEU A 15 -12.58 5.93 -28.11
CA LEU A 15 -12.19 7.20 -27.47
C LEU A 15 -11.16 6.95 -26.36
N VAL A 16 -10.00 7.60 -26.44
CA VAL A 16 -8.90 7.47 -25.47
C VAL A 16 -8.34 8.84 -25.10
N ALA A 17 -7.96 9.01 -23.83
CA ALA A 17 -7.29 10.22 -23.34
C ALA A 17 -5.81 10.19 -23.73
N VAL A 18 -5.35 11.23 -24.41
CA VAL A 18 -3.98 11.35 -24.90
C VAL A 18 -3.38 12.69 -24.42
N PRO A 19 -2.14 12.71 -23.91
CA PRO A 19 -1.48 13.97 -23.56
C PRO A 19 -1.37 14.89 -24.77
N GLU A 20 -1.66 16.19 -24.63
CA GLU A 20 -1.63 17.15 -25.76
C GLU A 20 -0.24 17.32 -26.42
N THR A 21 0.84 16.77 -25.86
CA THR A 21 2.19 16.89 -26.40
C THR A 21 2.54 15.86 -27.49
N VAL A 22 1.60 15.02 -27.94
CA VAL A 22 1.87 14.09 -29.05
C VAL A 22 1.64 14.79 -30.40
N GLY A 23 2.62 15.61 -30.78
CA GLY A 23 2.80 16.03 -32.18
C GLY A 23 3.19 14.82 -33.03
N GLY A 24 2.57 14.70 -34.22
CA GLY A 24 2.69 13.54 -35.10
C GLY A 24 4.12 13.09 -35.37
N ARG A 25 4.31 11.76 -35.44
CA ARG A 25 5.56 11.12 -35.86
C ARG A 25 6.07 11.69 -37.18
N LYS A 26 7.13 12.50 -37.14
CA LYS A 26 8.03 12.68 -38.28
C LYS A 26 9.18 11.68 -38.17
N LYS A 27 9.38 10.90 -39.22
CA LYS A 27 10.58 10.07 -39.43
C LYS A 27 11.79 10.98 -39.59
N SER A 28 12.87 10.73 -38.86
CA SER A 28 14.21 11.03 -39.36
C SER A 28 15.29 10.14 -38.73
N SER A 29 16.25 9.84 -39.58
CA SER A 29 17.39 8.94 -39.51
C SER A 29 18.61 9.53 -38.79
N SER A 30 19.26 8.69 -37.97
CA SER A 30 20.71 8.39 -37.93
C SER A 30 21.82 9.48 -37.76
N ILE A 31 22.68 9.23 -36.74
CA ILE A 31 24.17 9.41 -36.55
C ILE A 31 24.77 10.77 -36.07
N PRO A 32 26.05 10.87 -35.59
CA PRO A 32 26.47 10.92 -34.16
C PRO A 32 27.41 12.10 -33.77
N GLY A 33 27.70 12.23 -32.46
CA GLY A 33 29.03 12.61 -31.97
C GLY A 33 29.28 14.07 -31.50
N ALA A 34 30.14 14.15 -30.48
CA ALA A 34 30.92 15.30 -29.98
C ALA A 34 30.22 16.33 -29.05
N GLY A 35 30.82 16.51 -27.87
CA GLY A 35 30.49 17.59 -26.94
C GLY A 35 30.97 17.35 -25.51
N MET A 36 32.28 17.46 -25.30
CA MET A 36 33.03 17.19 -24.07
C MET A 36 32.80 18.25 -22.96
N LEU A 37 33.08 17.84 -21.71
CA LEU A 37 33.65 18.62 -20.58
C LEU A 37 32.74 19.41 -19.62
N SER A 38 32.60 18.88 -18.39
CA SER A 38 32.91 19.55 -17.10
C SER A 38 32.55 18.58 -15.96
N ARG A 39 33.45 17.65 -15.58
CA ARG A 39 34.42 17.71 -14.46
C ARG A 39 33.83 17.75 -13.03
N LEU A 40 34.02 16.61 -12.34
CA LEU A 40 34.48 16.39 -10.95
C LEU A 40 33.61 16.97 -9.81
N LEU A 41 33.34 16.32 -8.67
CA LEU A 41 34.00 15.24 -7.92
C LEU A 41 33.01 14.85 -6.79
N LEU A 42 32.84 13.55 -6.52
CA LEU A 42 32.84 12.97 -5.17
C LEU A 42 32.74 11.45 -5.31
N ALA A 43 33.91 10.84 -5.43
CA ALA A 43 34.12 9.42 -5.21
C ALA A 43 34.32 9.22 -3.71
N SER A 44 33.55 8.33 -3.08
CA SER A 44 34.03 7.39 -2.04
C SER A 44 32.88 6.48 -1.61
N GLY A 45 33.14 5.17 -1.58
CA GLY A 45 32.25 4.19 -0.96
C GLY A 45 31.74 3.07 -1.86
N ALA A 46 32.60 2.49 -2.70
CA ALA A 46 32.36 1.14 -3.21
C ALA A 46 32.46 0.14 -2.04
N VAL A 47 31.36 -0.07 -1.32
CA VAL A 47 31.19 -1.29 -0.53
C VAL A 47 30.73 -2.35 -1.51
N ALA A 48 31.66 -3.23 -1.87
CA ALA A 48 31.35 -4.52 -2.45
C ALA A 48 30.49 -5.29 -1.45
N GLY A 49 29.17 -5.07 -1.52
CA GLY A 49 28.19 -5.92 -0.88
C GLY A 49 28.32 -7.29 -1.53
N VAL A 50 28.93 -8.21 -0.80
CA VAL A 50 28.84 -9.64 -1.08
C VAL A 50 27.35 -9.95 -1.20
N LEU A 51 26.88 -10.07 -2.44
CA LEU A 51 25.58 -10.63 -2.76
C LEU A 51 25.64 -12.07 -2.27
N PHE A 52 25.20 -12.32 -1.05
CA PHE A 52 24.68 -13.63 -0.70
C PHE A 52 23.44 -13.81 -1.57
N SER A 53 23.64 -14.37 -2.77
CA SER A 53 22.60 -14.98 -3.57
C SER A 53 22.10 -16.20 -2.80
N SER A 54 21.25 -15.97 -1.81
CA SER A 54 20.35 -16.99 -1.30
C SER A 54 19.55 -17.54 -2.49
N PRO A 55 19.32 -18.86 -2.58
CA PRO A 55 18.61 -19.44 -3.71
C PRO A 55 17.24 -18.75 -3.86
N ALA A 56 17.03 -18.13 -5.02
CA ALA A 56 15.78 -17.47 -5.38
C ALA A 56 14.69 -18.53 -5.66
N LEU A 57 13.67 -18.63 -4.79
CA LEU A 57 12.55 -19.60 -4.89
C LEU A 57 11.18 -18.85 -4.69
N ALA A 58 10.00 -19.47 -4.64
CA ALA A 58 8.87 -19.34 -5.61
C ALA A 58 7.44 -18.68 -5.44
N SER A 59 6.55 -18.84 -6.45
CA SER A 59 5.08 -18.82 -6.47
C SER A 59 4.62 -19.89 -7.47
N VAL A 60 3.68 -20.79 -7.12
CA VAL A 60 3.26 -21.92 -7.98
C VAL A 60 1.77 -21.85 -8.30
N VAL A 61 1.43 -21.96 -9.58
CA VAL A 61 0.04 -22.02 -10.09
C VAL A 61 -0.17 -23.21 -11.02
N GLY A 62 -1.43 -23.59 -11.24
CA GLY A 62 -1.78 -24.69 -12.16
C GLY A 62 -1.37 -24.43 -13.61
N ASN A 63 -1.27 -25.48 -14.42
CA ASN A 63 -0.87 -25.39 -15.83
C ASN A 63 -2.00 -25.67 -16.83
N THR A 64 -3.25 -25.83 -16.35
CA THR A 64 -4.46 -26.04 -17.16
C THR A 64 -5.01 -24.74 -17.74
N LEU A 65 -4.91 -23.64 -16.99
CA LEU A 65 -5.26 -22.29 -17.44
C LEU A 65 -4.06 -21.61 -18.13
N PRO A 66 -4.29 -20.67 -19.06
CA PRO A 66 -3.22 -19.82 -19.58
C PRO A 66 -2.53 -19.02 -18.45
N TRP A 67 -1.20 -18.92 -18.49
CA TRP A 67 -0.41 -18.16 -17.52
C TRP A 67 -0.89 -16.72 -17.33
N GLN A 68 -1.28 -16.07 -18.43
CA GLN A 68 -1.78 -14.69 -18.44
C GLN A 68 -3.00 -14.50 -17.52
N THR A 69 -3.81 -15.54 -17.30
CA THR A 69 -4.95 -15.50 -16.37
C THR A 69 -4.51 -15.13 -14.96
N TYR A 70 -3.41 -15.72 -14.47
CA TYR A 70 -2.88 -15.47 -13.13
C TYR A 70 -2.22 -14.09 -13.00
N ARG A 71 -1.65 -13.58 -14.11
CA ARG A 71 -1.09 -12.23 -14.22
C ARG A 71 -2.18 -11.17 -14.20
N ASP A 72 -3.20 -11.34 -15.04
CA ASP A 72 -4.31 -10.40 -15.16
C ASP A 72 -5.13 -10.35 -13.88
N PHE A 73 -5.34 -11.50 -13.22
CA PHE A 73 -5.92 -11.56 -11.89
C PHE A 73 -5.15 -10.70 -10.89
N ALA A 74 -3.81 -10.85 -10.82
CA ALA A 74 -2.97 -10.17 -9.85
C ALA A 74 -2.81 -8.66 -10.12
N GLU A 75 -3.04 -8.22 -11.35
CA GLU A 75 -2.87 -6.81 -11.76
C GLU A 75 -4.21 -6.11 -12.03
N ASN A 76 -5.33 -6.77 -11.72
CA ASN A 76 -6.69 -6.31 -12.03
C ASN A 76 -6.90 -5.91 -13.50
N LYS A 77 -6.32 -6.66 -14.43
CA LYS A 77 -6.39 -6.40 -15.87
C LYS A 77 -7.43 -7.27 -16.56
N GLY A 78 -7.83 -6.85 -17.76
CA GLY A 78 -8.77 -7.56 -18.60
C GLY A 78 -10.11 -7.79 -17.88
N VAL A 79 -10.55 -9.04 -17.81
CA VAL A 79 -11.81 -9.44 -17.16
C VAL A 79 -11.76 -9.35 -15.63
N PHE A 80 -10.59 -9.12 -15.04
CA PHE A 80 -10.36 -9.07 -13.59
C PHE A 80 -10.29 -7.65 -13.01
N HIS A 81 -10.87 -6.66 -13.69
CA HIS A 81 -11.00 -5.32 -13.10
C HIS A 81 -11.76 -5.36 -11.78
N ALA A 82 -11.40 -4.48 -10.84
CA ALA A 82 -12.02 -4.44 -9.52
C ALA A 82 -13.56 -4.34 -9.61
N GLY A 83 -14.26 -5.11 -8.78
CA GLY A 83 -15.72 -5.16 -8.77
C GLY A 83 -16.37 -6.08 -9.82
N ALA A 84 -15.60 -6.62 -10.77
CA ALA A 84 -16.13 -7.61 -11.73
C ALA A 84 -16.71 -8.83 -10.99
N THR A 85 -17.86 -9.34 -11.43
CA THR A 85 -18.53 -10.48 -10.80
C THR A 85 -18.67 -11.64 -11.77
N ASN A 86 -18.78 -12.86 -11.23
CA ASN A 86 -19.11 -14.06 -12.00
C ASN A 86 -18.17 -14.26 -13.21
N ILE A 87 -16.86 -14.16 -12.97
CA ILE A 87 -15.83 -14.13 -14.02
C ILE A 87 -15.58 -15.56 -14.52
N PRO A 88 -15.80 -15.87 -15.81
CA PRO A 88 -15.46 -17.17 -16.37
C PRO A 88 -13.94 -17.33 -16.54
N LEU A 89 -13.43 -18.52 -16.22
CA LEU A 89 -12.04 -18.90 -16.42
C LEU A 89 -11.96 -19.89 -17.58
N TYR A 90 -11.14 -19.58 -18.58
CA TYR A 90 -11.00 -20.39 -19.79
C TYR A 90 -9.72 -21.23 -19.73
N GLY A 91 -9.87 -22.52 -20.00
CA GLY A 91 -8.75 -23.43 -20.20
C GLY A 91 -7.99 -23.11 -21.49
N LYS A 92 -6.81 -23.71 -21.66
CA LYS A 92 -6.00 -23.53 -22.88
C LYS A 92 -6.70 -23.98 -24.18
N ASN A 93 -7.72 -24.82 -24.08
CA ASN A 93 -8.56 -25.24 -25.21
C ASN A 93 -9.74 -24.27 -25.49
N GLY A 94 -9.85 -23.17 -24.75
CA GLY A 94 -10.94 -22.20 -24.89
C GLY A 94 -12.24 -22.57 -24.16
N ALA A 95 -12.32 -23.75 -23.53
CA ALA A 95 -13.50 -24.15 -22.77
C ALA A 95 -13.51 -23.52 -21.37
N VAL A 96 -14.70 -23.24 -20.83
CA VAL A 96 -14.84 -22.75 -19.46
C VAL A 96 -14.42 -23.86 -18.48
N SER A 97 -13.39 -23.60 -17.69
CA SER A 97 -12.82 -24.53 -16.69
C SER A 97 -13.29 -24.22 -15.26
N GLY A 98 -13.85 -23.04 -15.03
CA GLY A 98 -14.35 -22.62 -13.73
C GLY A 98 -14.89 -21.19 -13.74
N ARG A 99 -15.37 -20.72 -12.59
CA ARG A 99 -15.87 -19.35 -12.41
C ARG A 99 -15.45 -18.79 -11.06
N LEU A 100 -15.15 -17.49 -11.02
CA LEU A 100 -15.04 -16.72 -9.79
C LEU A 100 -16.40 -16.06 -9.51
N ASP A 101 -17.22 -16.72 -8.68
CA ASP A 101 -18.65 -16.40 -8.49
C ASP A 101 -19.02 -16.09 -7.02
N LYS A 102 -18.07 -16.19 -6.08
CA LYS A 102 -18.33 -16.06 -4.64
C LYS A 102 -18.29 -14.62 -4.11
N ALA A 103 -17.61 -13.74 -4.82
CA ALA A 103 -17.46 -12.32 -4.48
C ALA A 103 -17.13 -11.51 -5.74
N PRO A 104 -17.37 -10.18 -5.73
CA PRO A 104 -16.77 -9.28 -6.71
C PRO A 104 -15.25 -9.33 -6.65
N MET A 105 -14.57 -9.06 -7.77
CA MET A 105 -13.12 -9.05 -7.86
C MET A 105 -12.52 -8.01 -6.91
N MET A 106 -11.49 -8.41 -6.16
CA MET A 106 -10.73 -7.55 -5.25
C MET A 106 -10.03 -6.43 -6.02
N ASP A 107 -9.91 -5.25 -5.41
CA ASP A 107 -8.99 -4.21 -5.87
C ASP A 107 -7.62 -4.43 -5.21
N PHE A 108 -6.64 -4.89 -5.98
CA PHE A 108 -5.27 -5.15 -5.51
C PHE A 108 -4.35 -3.94 -5.60
N SER A 109 -4.86 -2.74 -5.94
CA SER A 109 -4.05 -1.51 -5.98
C SER A 109 -3.46 -1.15 -4.61
N VAL A 110 -4.08 -1.65 -3.54
CA VAL A 110 -3.62 -1.54 -2.14
C VAL A 110 -2.32 -2.29 -1.84
N VAL A 111 -1.85 -3.15 -2.75
CA VAL A 111 -0.63 -3.93 -2.57
C VAL A 111 0.53 -3.25 -3.28
N ASP A 112 1.69 -3.20 -2.63
CA ASP A 112 2.92 -2.64 -3.18
C ASP A 112 3.16 -3.11 -4.63
N GLN A 113 3.39 -2.14 -5.50
CA GLN A 113 3.45 -2.35 -6.94
C GLN A 113 4.76 -3.03 -7.36
N ILE A 114 5.83 -2.86 -6.59
CA ILE A 114 7.18 -3.30 -6.97
C ILE A 114 7.43 -4.75 -6.57
N LEU A 115 7.27 -5.07 -5.29
CA LEU A 115 7.59 -6.37 -4.70
C LEU A 115 6.31 -7.14 -4.32
N GLY A 116 5.20 -6.47 -4.06
CA GLY A 116 3.96 -7.14 -3.65
C GLY A 116 4.04 -7.78 -2.26
N VAL A 117 4.89 -7.23 -1.39
CA VAL A 117 5.18 -7.77 -0.04
C VAL A 117 4.63 -6.92 1.10
N ALA A 118 4.00 -5.79 0.76
CA ALA A 118 3.42 -4.85 1.72
C ALA A 118 2.04 -4.41 1.22
N THR A 119 1.07 -4.28 2.12
CA THR A 119 -0.31 -3.89 1.79
C THR A 119 -0.73 -2.66 2.59
N LEU A 120 -1.27 -1.63 1.94
CA LEU A 120 -1.73 -0.40 2.57
C LEU A 120 -3.01 -0.66 3.40
N ILE A 121 -2.93 -0.48 4.72
CA ILE A 121 -4.01 -0.75 5.68
C ILE A 121 -4.55 0.52 6.36
N SER A 122 -3.82 1.62 6.24
CA SER A 122 -4.17 2.97 6.68
C SER A 122 -3.44 3.94 5.74
N PRO A 123 -3.89 5.20 5.56
CA PRO A 123 -3.27 6.11 4.60
C PRO A 123 -1.74 6.29 4.76
N GLN A 124 -1.18 5.99 5.92
CA GLN A 124 0.26 6.09 6.18
C GLN A 124 0.92 4.78 6.66
N TYR A 125 0.21 3.65 6.66
CA TYR A 125 0.73 2.40 7.22
C TYR A 125 0.47 1.21 6.30
N VAL A 126 1.47 0.36 6.21
CA VAL A 126 1.39 -0.92 5.50
C VAL A 126 1.49 -2.10 6.46
N ALA A 127 1.02 -3.27 6.03
CA ALA A 127 1.19 -4.56 6.70
C ALA A 127 2.08 -5.48 5.87
N GLY A 128 2.91 -6.27 6.55
CA GLY A 128 3.82 -7.25 5.95
C GLY A 128 4.42 -8.19 7.02
N VAL A 129 5.52 -8.86 6.69
CA VAL A 129 6.27 -9.71 7.63
C VAL A 129 7.62 -9.10 8.01
N LYS A 130 8.01 -9.22 9.28
CA LYS A 130 9.23 -8.55 9.78
C LYS A 130 10.51 -9.10 9.17
N HIS A 131 10.54 -10.40 8.83
CA HIS A 131 11.74 -11.00 8.24
C HIS A 131 12.10 -10.43 6.86
N ASN A 132 11.20 -9.66 6.23
CA ASN A 132 11.52 -8.86 5.04
C ASN A 132 12.29 -7.58 5.40
N GLY A 133 13.45 -7.71 6.06
CA GLY A 133 14.20 -6.58 6.63
C GLY A 133 14.81 -5.60 5.62
N SER A 134 14.98 -6.01 4.35
CA SER A 134 15.78 -5.27 3.37
C SER A 134 15.05 -4.15 2.65
N TYR A 135 13.73 -4.25 2.45
CA TYR A 135 12.98 -3.20 1.75
C TYR A 135 12.71 -2.02 2.68
N ASN A 136 12.91 -0.82 2.14
CA ASN A 136 12.76 0.46 2.83
C ASN A 136 11.79 1.41 2.10
N THR A 137 11.24 0.97 0.97
CA THR A 137 10.33 1.75 0.14
C THR A 137 9.21 0.88 -0.41
N VAL A 138 8.08 1.52 -0.67
CA VAL A 138 6.91 0.93 -1.35
C VAL A 138 6.38 1.91 -2.39
N ARG A 139 5.68 1.41 -3.40
CA ARG A 139 4.99 2.22 -4.41
C ARG A 139 3.57 1.72 -4.61
N PHE A 140 2.64 2.65 -4.83
CA PHE A 140 1.24 2.36 -5.14
C PHE A 140 0.87 3.02 -6.48
N GLY A 141 -0.20 2.54 -7.11
CA GLY A 141 -0.57 2.99 -8.46
C GLY A 141 0.37 2.44 -9.54
N TYR A 142 0.92 3.32 -10.36
CA TYR A 142 1.82 2.98 -11.46
C TYR A 142 3.28 2.88 -11.01
N ALA A 143 4.11 2.31 -11.88
CA ALA A 143 5.52 2.07 -11.57
C ALA A 143 6.35 3.36 -11.54
N ASP A 144 5.88 4.47 -12.09
CA ASP A 144 6.53 5.78 -12.09
C ASP A 144 5.91 6.79 -11.09
N ASP A 145 4.95 6.33 -10.29
CA ASP A 145 4.33 7.11 -9.21
C ASP A 145 5.24 7.26 -7.97
N THR A 146 4.72 7.97 -6.97
CA THR A 146 5.44 8.36 -5.75
C THR A 146 6.03 7.15 -5.01
N THR A 147 7.31 7.27 -4.68
CA THR A 147 7.97 6.31 -3.78
C THR A 147 7.75 6.73 -2.34
N TYR A 148 7.15 5.86 -1.53
CA TYR A 148 6.97 6.08 -0.10
C TYR A 148 8.08 5.36 0.68
N ARG A 149 8.71 6.06 1.62
CA ARG A 149 9.80 5.52 2.45
C ARG A 149 9.25 5.09 3.80
N LEU A 150 9.70 3.93 4.27
CA LEU A 150 9.46 3.49 5.64
C LEU A 150 10.26 4.37 6.61
N VAL A 151 9.59 4.97 7.59
CA VAL A 151 10.23 5.75 8.66
C VAL A 151 10.33 4.98 9.97
N ASP A 152 9.47 3.98 10.13
CA ASP A 152 9.53 2.98 11.19
C ASP A 152 9.00 1.65 10.63
N ARG A 153 9.60 0.53 11.05
CA ARG A 153 9.13 -0.80 10.67
C ARG A 153 7.98 -1.26 11.56
N ASN A 154 7.91 -0.80 12.82
CA ASN A 154 6.96 -1.28 13.82
C ASN A 154 6.89 -2.82 13.85
N GLU A 155 8.01 -3.45 14.17
CA GLU A 155 8.11 -4.91 14.21
C GLU A 155 7.33 -5.50 15.38
N HIS A 156 6.64 -6.60 15.12
CA HIS A 156 5.87 -7.31 16.12
C HIS A 156 6.69 -8.48 16.70
N TRP A 157 6.29 -9.01 17.87
CA TRP A 157 6.97 -10.17 18.46
C TRP A 157 6.81 -11.43 17.61
N ARG A 158 5.68 -11.57 16.90
CA ARG A 158 5.51 -12.55 15.79
C ARG A 158 6.13 -12.05 14.49
N ASP A 159 6.19 -12.93 13.51
CA ASP A 159 6.63 -12.58 12.16
C ASP A 159 5.58 -11.73 11.42
N PHE A 160 5.53 -10.45 11.80
CA PHE A 160 4.60 -9.43 11.33
C PHE A 160 5.20 -8.05 11.63
N HIS A 161 4.85 -7.04 10.85
CA HIS A 161 5.18 -5.65 11.15
C HIS A 161 4.14 -4.69 10.57
N THR A 162 4.09 -3.45 11.07
CA THR A 162 3.16 -2.41 10.59
C THR A 162 3.90 -1.12 10.19
N PRO A 163 4.73 -1.14 9.12
CA PRO A 163 5.59 0.00 8.85
C PRO A 163 4.84 1.32 8.62
N ARG A 164 5.37 2.39 9.22
CA ARG A 164 4.91 3.77 9.01
C ARG A 164 5.62 4.38 7.81
N LEU A 165 4.87 5.08 6.97
CA LEU A 165 5.38 5.77 5.78
C LEU A 165 5.69 7.24 6.07
N ASN A 166 6.62 7.81 5.32
CA ASN A 166 6.99 9.23 5.44
C ASN A 166 5.88 10.20 5.00
N LYS A 167 4.98 9.77 4.12
CA LYS A 167 3.90 10.57 3.54
C LYS A 167 2.61 9.74 3.46
N LEU A 168 1.47 10.44 3.45
CA LEU A 168 0.16 9.83 3.19
C LEU A 168 0.10 9.32 1.75
N VAL A 169 -0.33 8.09 1.53
CA VAL A 169 -0.55 7.56 0.19
C VAL A 169 -1.76 8.21 -0.46
N THR A 170 -1.62 8.65 -1.71
CA THR A 170 -2.67 9.40 -2.42
C THR A 170 -3.27 8.64 -3.61
N GLU A 171 -2.53 7.69 -4.17
CA GLU A 171 -2.88 6.97 -5.38
C GLU A 171 -3.98 5.93 -5.15
N VAL A 172 -4.09 5.37 -3.92
CA VAL A 172 -4.98 4.26 -3.59
C VAL A 172 -5.59 4.44 -2.20
N ALA A 173 -6.81 3.92 -2.01
CA ALA A 173 -7.45 3.89 -0.69
C ALA A 173 -7.00 2.65 0.09
N PRO A 174 -6.70 2.75 1.40
CA PRO A 174 -6.29 1.60 2.21
C PRO A 174 -7.40 0.54 2.28
N VAL A 175 -6.98 -0.73 2.36
CA VAL A 175 -7.90 -1.85 2.58
C VAL A 175 -8.32 -1.93 4.05
N SER A 176 -9.56 -2.37 4.30
CA SER A 176 -9.96 -2.75 5.65
C SER A 176 -9.18 -3.98 6.13
N VAL A 177 -8.72 -3.96 7.37
CA VAL A 177 -8.22 -5.16 8.05
C VAL A 177 -9.37 -5.91 8.70
N THR A 178 -9.16 -7.20 8.94
CA THR A 178 -10.10 -8.04 9.71
C THR A 178 -10.42 -7.46 11.09
N ASP A 179 -11.68 -7.54 11.53
CA ASP A 179 -12.11 -7.21 12.89
C ASP A 179 -12.07 -8.41 13.83
N ALA A 180 -12.06 -9.63 13.28
CA ALA A 180 -11.97 -10.86 14.04
C ALA A 180 -10.58 -11.10 14.64
N GLY A 181 -9.55 -10.45 14.06
CA GLY A 181 -8.15 -10.63 14.46
C GLY A 181 -7.80 -12.12 14.53
N THR A 182 -7.20 -12.52 15.64
CA THR A 182 -6.64 -13.86 15.88
C THR A 182 -7.63 -14.86 16.50
N GLY A 183 -8.94 -14.58 16.38
CA GLY A 183 -9.99 -15.42 16.92
C GLY A 183 -9.95 -16.86 16.38
N LYS A 184 -9.99 -17.83 17.30
CA LYS A 184 -9.93 -19.26 16.97
C LYS A 184 -11.12 -19.68 16.09
N GLY A 185 -10.85 -20.33 14.97
CA GLY A 185 -11.83 -20.89 14.04
C GLY A 185 -12.59 -19.88 13.18
N VAL A 186 -12.36 -18.57 13.34
CA VAL A 186 -13.19 -17.53 12.68
C VAL A 186 -13.16 -17.64 11.16
N TYR A 187 -11.97 -17.84 10.57
CA TYR A 187 -11.80 -17.91 9.12
C TYR A 187 -12.14 -19.30 8.54
N GLN A 188 -12.53 -20.27 9.37
CA GLN A 188 -13.08 -21.55 8.91
C GLN A 188 -14.57 -21.44 8.56
N ASN A 189 -15.25 -20.39 9.03
CA ASN A 189 -16.66 -20.15 8.76
C ASN A 189 -16.86 -19.72 7.29
N ARG A 190 -17.21 -20.68 6.42
CA ARG A 190 -17.45 -20.44 4.99
C ARG A 190 -18.69 -19.61 4.69
N SER A 191 -19.64 -19.52 5.62
CA SER A 191 -20.81 -18.65 5.44
C SER A 191 -20.41 -17.18 5.58
N ARG A 192 -19.46 -16.86 6.49
CA ARG A 192 -18.90 -15.51 6.62
C ARG A 192 -17.78 -15.25 5.62
N TYR A 193 -16.87 -16.20 5.41
CA TYR A 193 -15.70 -16.08 4.53
C TYR A 193 -15.73 -17.16 3.43
N PRO A 194 -16.56 -16.97 2.39
CA PRO A 194 -16.75 -17.99 1.35
C PRO A 194 -15.55 -18.13 0.40
N VAL A 195 -14.67 -17.13 0.32
CA VAL A 195 -13.55 -17.12 -0.62
C VAL A 195 -12.36 -16.31 -0.09
N PHE A 196 -11.15 -16.78 -0.40
CA PHE A 196 -9.90 -16.11 -0.09
C PHE A 196 -9.07 -15.92 -1.36
N TYR A 197 -8.54 -14.72 -1.55
CA TYR A 197 -7.66 -14.35 -2.66
C TYR A 197 -6.29 -13.96 -2.14
N ARG A 198 -5.25 -14.35 -2.87
CA ARG A 198 -3.88 -13.86 -2.67
C ARG A 198 -3.30 -13.35 -3.97
N MET A 199 -2.25 -12.57 -3.85
CA MET A 199 -1.36 -12.23 -4.95
C MET A 199 0.03 -11.96 -4.38
N GLY A 200 1.08 -12.19 -5.16
CA GLY A 200 2.46 -11.95 -4.75
C GLY A 200 3.42 -12.11 -5.92
N SER A 201 4.71 -11.92 -5.68
CA SER A 201 5.73 -11.91 -6.74
C SER A 201 6.89 -12.88 -6.49
N GLY A 202 6.70 -13.95 -5.73
CA GLY A 202 7.74 -14.98 -5.52
C GLY A 202 8.27 -15.61 -6.84
N THR A 203 9.34 -16.41 -6.81
CA THR A 203 9.89 -17.09 -8.04
C THR A 203 8.83 -17.90 -8.80
N GLN A 204 8.53 -17.56 -10.02
CA GLN A 204 7.32 -18.04 -10.67
C GLN A 204 7.46 -19.47 -11.24
N TYR A 205 6.52 -20.37 -10.95
CA TYR A 205 6.41 -21.72 -11.51
C TYR A 205 4.98 -22.03 -11.99
N THR A 206 4.87 -22.93 -12.96
CA THR A 206 3.64 -23.71 -13.20
C THR A 206 3.81 -25.12 -12.65
N GLY A 207 2.74 -25.69 -12.07
CA GLY A 207 2.71 -27.05 -11.53
C GLY A 207 1.70 -27.91 -12.27
N ALA A 208 2.12 -29.05 -12.81
CA ALA A 208 1.25 -30.04 -13.44
C ALA A 208 0.45 -30.86 -12.41
N ALA A 209 -0.61 -31.53 -12.86
CA ALA A 209 -1.39 -32.45 -12.01
C ALA A 209 -0.56 -33.60 -11.41
N SER A 210 0.52 -34.00 -12.11
CA SER A 210 1.52 -34.96 -11.61
C SER A 210 2.40 -34.42 -10.48
N GLY A 211 2.35 -33.12 -10.18
CA GLY A 211 3.23 -32.44 -9.24
C GLY A 211 4.55 -31.96 -9.84
N ALA A 212 4.79 -32.19 -11.13
CA ALA A 212 5.96 -31.66 -11.83
C ALA A 212 5.91 -30.12 -11.90
N LEU A 213 7.03 -29.46 -11.61
CA LEU A 213 7.15 -28.00 -11.63
C LEU A 213 7.96 -27.54 -12.85
N THR A 214 7.53 -26.46 -13.48
CA THR A 214 8.24 -25.79 -14.57
C THR A 214 8.48 -24.34 -14.18
N ARG A 215 9.76 -23.94 -14.08
CA ARG A 215 10.16 -22.58 -13.68
C ARG A 215 9.91 -21.59 -14.80
N ILE A 216 9.35 -20.44 -14.44
CA ILE A 216 9.03 -19.34 -15.35
C ILE A 216 10.00 -18.16 -15.14
N ALA A 217 10.19 -17.71 -13.90
CA ALA A 217 11.04 -16.56 -13.60
C ALA A 217 11.51 -16.53 -12.14
N GLY A 218 12.49 -15.68 -11.83
CA GLY A 218 12.89 -15.36 -10.44
C GLY A 218 11.82 -14.57 -9.68
N ALA A 219 12.02 -14.42 -8.37
CA ALA A 219 11.20 -13.56 -7.53
C ALA A 219 11.28 -12.10 -7.97
N TYR A 220 10.23 -11.34 -7.66
CA TYR A 220 10.04 -9.92 -7.94
C TYR A 220 10.03 -9.56 -9.43
N ALA A 221 9.93 -10.54 -10.32
CA ALA A 221 9.86 -10.31 -11.77
C ALA A 221 8.45 -9.88 -12.21
N TRP A 222 7.42 -10.58 -11.70
CA TRP A 222 6.03 -10.32 -12.02
C TRP A 222 5.13 -10.76 -10.87
N LYS A 223 3.95 -10.15 -10.78
CA LYS A 223 2.90 -10.55 -9.85
C LYS A 223 2.01 -11.64 -10.44
N THR A 224 1.69 -12.64 -9.63
CA THR A 224 0.68 -13.66 -9.91
C THR A 224 -0.20 -13.84 -8.69
N GLY A 225 -1.42 -14.32 -8.91
CA GLY A 225 -2.41 -14.42 -7.85
C GLY A 225 -3.48 -15.42 -8.17
N GLY A 226 -4.31 -15.69 -7.18
CA GLY A 226 -5.39 -16.62 -7.32
C GLY A 226 -6.10 -16.91 -6.02
N THR A 227 -6.81 -18.03 -6.00
CA THR A 227 -7.62 -18.49 -4.89
C THR A 227 -6.81 -19.30 -3.88
N VAL A 228 -7.22 -19.23 -2.62
CA VAL A 228 -6.73 -20.06 -1.52
C VAL A 228 -7.94 -20.71 -0.86
N GLY A 229 -7.85 -22.01 -0.54
CA GLY A 229 -8.93 -22.70 0.14
C GLY A 229 -9.08 -22.25 1.59
N SER A 230 -10.27 -22.48 2.16
CA SER A 230 -10.53 -22.19 3.58
C SER A 230 -9.45 -22.82 4.46
N PRO A 231 -8.97 -22.11 5.49
CA PRO A 231 -7.89 -22.57 6.33
C PRO A 231 -8.28 -23.80 7.16
N LEU A 232 -7.30 -24.69 7.36
CA LEU A 232 -7.38 -25.83 8.27
C LEU A 232 -7.13 -25.41 9.73
N ILE A 233 -6.26 -24.42 9.92
CA ILE A 233 -5.99 -23.79 11.23
C ILE A 233 -6.32 -22.31 11.09
N SER A 234 -7.08 -21.77 12.05
CA SER A 234 -7.46 -20.38 12.12
C SER A 234 -7.30 -19.91 13.54
N ASP A 235 -6.20 -19.23 13.84
CA ASP A 235 -5.95 -18.60 15.13
C ASP A 235 -5.02 -17.39 14.95
N TRP A 236 -3.84 -17.39 15.54
CA TRP A 236 -2.76 -16.48 15.18
C TRP A 236 -2.15 -16.77 13.81
N SER A 237 -2.37 -17.98 13.30
CA SER A 237 -1.94 -18.39 11.97
C SER A 237 -3.13 -18.86 11.16
N LEU A 238 -3.11 -18.55 9.85
CA LEU A 238 -3.90 -19.29 8.88
C LEU A 238 -3.02 -20.32 8.22
N VAL A 239 -3.48 -21.57 8.22
CA VAL A 239 -2.78 -22.66 7.54
C VAL A 239 -3.71 -23.25 6.51
N SER A 240 -3.37 -23.04 5.24
CA SER A 240 -4.12 -23.58 4.10
C SER A 240 -3.20 -24.43 3.24
N ASN A 241 -3.79 -25.30 2.42
CA ASN A 241 -3.03 -26.16 1.50
C ASN A 241 -3.22 -25.79 0.01
N PRO A 242 -2.92 -24.55 -0.42
CA PRO A 242 -3.18 -24.14 -1.79
C PRO A 242 -2.25 -24.81 -2.82
N GLY A 243 -1.17 -25.48 -2.39
CA GLY A 243 -0.33 -26.26 -3.31
C GLY A 243 -0.99 -27.55 -3.82
N TYR A 244 -2.16 -27.93 -3.30
CA TYR A 244 -3.07 -28.86 -3.98
C TYR A 244 -3.84 -28.11 -5.08
N LEU A 245 -3.12 -27.72 -6.15
CA LEU A 245 -3.57 -26.78 -7.18
C LEU A 245 -4.86 -27.17 -7.90
N TYR A 246 -5.20 -28.46 -7.89
CA TYR A 246 -6.34 -29.03 -8.62
C TYR A 246 -7.46 -29.51 -7.69
N GLN A 247 -7.35 -29.32 -6.38
CA GLN A 247 -8.43 -29.63 -5.45
C GLN A 247 -9.45 -28.50 -5.43
N SER A 248 -10.72 -28.85 -5.58
CA SER A 248 -11.84 -27.89 -5.63
C SER A 248 -11.93 -26.99 -4.39
N VAL A 249 -11.46 -27.46 -3.23
CA VAL A 249 -11.41 -26.66 -1.99
C VAL A 249 -10.57 -25.39 -2.13
N ASN A 250 -9.57 -25.38 -3.02
CA ASN A 250 -8.72 -24.23 -3.27
C ASN A 250 -9.26 -23.28 -4.34
N GLY A 251 -10.46 -23.54 -4.86
CA GLY A 251 -11.05 -22.78 -5.95
C GLY A 251 -10.42 -23.07 -7.31
N PRO A 252 -10.98 -22.51 -8.39
CA PRO A 252 -10.58 -22.84 -9.76
C PRO A 252 -9.27 -22.17 -10.20
N LEU A 253 -8.68 -21.29 -9.38
CA LEU A 253 -7.49 -20.52 -9.69
C LEU A 253 -6.45 -20.62 -8.56
N ALA A 254 -6.23 -21.83 -8.01
CA ALA A 254 -5.37 -22.02 -6.85
C ALA A 254 -3.96 -21.42 -7.04
N SER A 255 -3.45 -20.73 -6.01
CA SER A 255 -2.13 -20.10 -5.98
C SER A 255 -1.39 -20.46 -4.69
N TYR A 256 -0.21 -21.07 -4.82
CA TYR A 256 0.65 -21.46 -3.70
C TYR A 256 1.84 -20.52 -3.58
N GLY A 257 1.97 -19.87 -2.43
CA GLY A 257 3.07 -18.96 -2.15
C GLY A 257 4.37 -19.70 -1.81
N THR A 258 5.51 -19.17 -2.20
CA THR A 258 6.83 -19.74 -1.92
C THR A 258 7.83 -18.57 -1.70
N PRO A 259 9.18 -18.71 -1.70
CA PRO A 259 10.03 -17.56 -1.39
C PRO A 259 9.83 -16.34 -2.29
N GLY A 260 10.08 -15.16 -1.73
CA GLY A 260 9.70 -13.88 -2.36
C GLY A 260 8.21 -13.54 -2.26
N ASP A 261 7.31 -14.51 -1.98
CA ASP A 261 5.93 -14.20 -1.59
C ASP A 261 5.80 -13.86 -0.09
N SER A 262 6.86 -13.95 0.71
CA SER A 262 6.84 -13.52 2.11
C SER A 262 6.31 -12.09 2.24
N GLY A 263 5.33 -11.85 3.13
CA GLY A 263 4.65 -10.56 3.29
C GLY A 263 3.45 -10.35 2.35
N SER A 264 3.33 -11.16 1.30
CA SER A 264 2.20 -11.06 0.37
C SER A 264 0.85 -11.27 1.06
N PRO A 265 -0.19 -10.53 0.66
CA PRO A 265 -1.46 -10.53 1.36
C PRO A 265 -2.31 -11.77 1.09
N LEU A 266 -3.09 -12.14 2.10
CA LEU A 266 -4.26 -12.98 2.00
C LEU A 266 -5.50 -12.16 2.36
N PHE A 267 -6.38 -12.00 1.38
CA PHE A 267 -7.67 -11.33 1.53
C PHE A 267 -8.79 -12.35 1.67
N ALA A 268 -9.83 -12.00 2.41
CA ALA A 268 -11.08 -12.74 2.47
C ALA A 268 -12.25 -11.82 2.14
N TRP A 269 -13.26 -12.34 1.43
CA TRP A 269 -14.54 -11.65 1.33
C TRP A 269 -15.31 -11.88 2.63
N ASP A 270 -15.60 -10.82 3.38
CA ASP A 270 -16.50 -10.90 4.53
C ASP A 270 -17.94 -10.71 4.02
N ALA A 271 -18.69 -11.82 3.91
CA ALA A 271 -20.05 -11.83 3.40
C ALA A 271 -21.06 -11.12 4.34
N VAL A 272 -20.73 -10.99 5.63
CA VAL A 272 -21.56 -10.24 6.58
C VAL A 272 -21.39 -8.74 6.33
N LYS A 273 -20.15 -8.28 6.13
CA LYS A 273 -19.84 -6.87 5.85
C LYS A 273 -19.96 -6.47 4.38
N LYS A 274 -20.06 -7.46 3.48
CA LYS A 274 -20.07 -7.29 2.02
C LYS A 274 -18.86 -6.49 1.51
N GLN A 275 -17.68 -6.82 2.02
CA GLN A 275 -16.43 -6.18 1.60
C GLN A 275 -15.25 -7.16 1.69
N TRP A 276 -14.19 -6.86 0.95
CA TRP A 276 -12.91 -7.52 1.11
C TRP A 276 -12.18 -7.00 2.34
N VAL A 277 -11.53 -7.89 3.06
CA VAL A 277 -10.68 -7.57 4.21
C VAL A 277 -9.32 -8.26 4.11
N LEU A 278 -8.26 -7.58 4.50
CA LEU A 278 -6.94 -8.20 4.71
C LEU A 278 -7.00 -9.03 6.00
N VAL A 279 -6.82 -10.34 5.89
CA VAL A 279 -6.92 -11.26 7.04
C VAL A 279 -5.56 -11.74 7.53
N ALA A 280 -4.58 -11.87 6.64
CA ALA A 280 -3.26 -12.37 6.99
C ALA A 280 -2.20 -11.98 5.95
N VAL A 281 -0.93 -12.13 6.30
CA VAL A 281 0.22 -12.01 5.39
C VAL A 281 1.01 -13.32 5.35
N LEU A 282 1.51 -13.73 4.18
CA LEU A 282 2.24 -14.98 4.03
C LEU A 282 3.55 -14.93 4.81
N ASN A 283 3.80 -15.92 5.66
CA ASN A 283 5.02 -15.99 6.46
C ASN A 283 5.84 -17.26 6.21
N GLY A 284 5.22 -18.32 5.67
CA GLY A 284 5.89 -19.61 5.50
C GLY A 284 5.26 -20.50 4.44
N TYR A 285 6.01 -21.53 4.05
CA TYR A 285 5.63 -22.49 3.02
C TYR A 285 6.34 -23.84 3.23
N ALA A 286 5.77 -24.93 2.72
CA ALA A 286 6.24 -26.29 2.97
C ALA A 286 7.23 -26.79 1.89
N GLY A 287 8.10 -25.91 1.39
CA GLY A 287 8.98 -26.19 0.25
C GLY A 287 8.28 -26.04 -1.10
N GLU A 288 9.05 -25.98 -2.20
CA GLU A 288 8.51 -25.69 -3.54
C GLU A 288 7.51 -26.74 -4.03
N LYS A 289 7.81 -28.03 -3.75
CA LYS A 289 6.90 -29.16 -4.04
C LYS A 289 5.86 -29.38 -2.94
N GLY A 290 5.92 -28.59 -1.88
CA GLY A 290 5.01 -28.60 -0.75
C GLY A 290 3.57 -28.28 -1.12
N LYS A 291 2.72 -28.29 -0.09
CA LYS A 291 1.29 -28.02 -0.25
C LYS A 291 0.77 -26.93 0.66
N THR A 292 1.48 -26.65 1.76
CA THR A 292 1.00 -25.83 2.86
C THR A 292 1.64 -24.46 2.87
N ASN A 293 0.80 -23.43 3.02
CA ASN A 293 1.23 -22.08 3.36
C ASN A 293 0.81 -21.74 4.79
N TRP A 294 1.71 -21.04 5.49
CA TRP A 294 1.44 -20.42 6.77
C TRP A 294 1.35 -18.92 6.55
N PHE A 295 0.29 -18.32 7.10
CA PHE A 295 0.09 -16.88 7.10
C PHE A 295 0.01 -16.40 8.55
N THR A 296 0.63 -15.26 8.84
CA THR A 296 0.41 -14.55 10.11
C THR A 296 -0.87 -13.74 10.00
N VAL A 297 -1.85 -14.04 10.85
CA VAL A 297 -3.12 -13.27 10.91
C VAL A 297 -2.83 -11.84 11.36
N ILE A 298 -3.52 -10.87 10.77
CA ILE A 298 -3.37 -9.46 11.15
C ILE A 298 -3.84 -9.28 12.60
N PRO A 299 -2.95 -8.88 13.54
CA PRO A 299 -3.35 -8.59 14.91
C PRO A 299 -3.97 -7.18 14.97
N ALA A 300 -5.24 -7.06 14.58
CA ALA A 300 -5.90 -5.77 14.38
C ALA A 300 -5.86 -4.84 15.61
N GLY A 301 -5.93 -5.39 16.82
CA GLY A 301 -5.77 -4.62 18.06
C GLY A 301 -4.38 -4.00 18.18
N ASP A 302 -3.33 -4.77 17.88
CA ASP A 302 -1.95 -4.31 17.95
C ASP A 302 -1.64 -3.29 16.86
N VAL A 303 -2.13 -3.53 15.63
CA VAL A 303 -2.07 -2.56 14.53
C VAL A 303 -2.67 -1.20 14.93
N ASN A 304 -3.87 -1.22 15.52
CA ASN A 304 -4.53 -0.01 15.97
C ASN A 304 -3.74 0.68 17.09
N ASN A 305 -3.13 -0.08 18.00
CA ASN A 305 -2.31 0.47 19.07
C ASN A 305 -1.02 1.11 18.53
N THR A 306 -0.35 0.48 17.56
CA THR A 306 0.82 1.04 16.86
C THR A 306 0.48 2.38 16.21
N ILE A 307 -0.60 2.44 15.42
CA ILE A 307 -1.02 3.70 14.76
C ILE A 307 -1.35 4.77 15.81
N LYS A 308 -2.02 4.42 16.90
CA LYS A 308 -2.36 5.37 17.98
C LYS A 308 -1.14 5.96 18.68
N GLN A 309 -0.04 5.22 18.79
CA GLN A 309 1.21 5.72 19.41
C GLN A 309 1.87 6.85 18.61
N ASP A 310 1.46 7.04 17.37
CA ASP A 310 1.94 8.13 16.52
C ASP A 310 1.09 9.40 16.60
N SER A 311 0.04 9.44 17.41
CA SER A 311 -0.77 10.63 17.60
C SER A 311 -0.38 11.46 18.83
N SER A 312 -0.31 12.78 18.67
CA SER A 312 -0.26 13.76 19.76
C SER A 312 -1.65 14.07 20.36
N GLY A 313 -2.71 13.43 19.85
CA GLY A 313 -4.08 13.60 20.31
C GLY A 313 -4.91 14.56 19.46
N THR A 314 -6.02 15.02 20.04
CA THR A 314 -7.01 15.88 19.38
C THR A 314 -7.00 17.30 19.94
N VAL A 315 -6.84 18.29 19.05
CA VAL A 315 -7.01 19.71 19.32
C VAL A 315 -8.49 20.06 19.13
N VAL A 316 -9.14 20.45 20.22
CA VAL A 316 -10.54 20.93 20.22
C VAL A 316 -10.60 22.34 20.81
N PRO A 317 -10.81 23.37 19.98
CA PRO A 317 -10.79 24.75 20.43
C PRO A 317 -11.99 25.08 21.31
N ALA A 318 -11.81 26.10 22.16
CA ALA A 318 -12.93 26.74 22.85
C ALA A 318 -13.70 27.65 21.87
N VAL A 319 -15.04 27.68 22.00
CA VAL A 319 -15.93 28.39 21.06
C VAL A 319 -15.64 29.90 20.96
N ALA A 320 -15.17 30.52 22.04
CA ALA A 320 -14.81 31.94 22.10
C ALA A 320 -13.30 32.16 22.40
N GLY A 321 -12.44 31.16 22.13
CA GLY A 321 -11.04 31.16 22.55
C GLY A 321 -10.07 31.97 21.67
N GLY A 322 -10.55 32.62 20.61
CA GLY A 322 -9.69 33.30 19.63
C GLY A 322 -8.90 32.34 18.73
N ASP A 323 -7.74 32.77 18.23
CA ASP A 323 -6.87 31.95 17.37
C ASP A 323 -6.08 30.92 18.18
N ILE A 324 -5.89 29.72 17.61
CA ILE A 324 -4.95 28.72 18.11
C ILE A 324 -3.54 29.12 17.64
N VAL A 325 -2.64 29.38 18.59
CA VAL A 325 -1.26 29.76 18.30
C VAL A 325 -0.40 28.51 18.22
N TRP A 326 0.29 28.31 17.09
CA TRP A 326 1.20 27.19 16.87
C TRP A 326 2.65 27.66 16.89
N ASN A 327 3.36 27.30 17.96
CA ASN A 327 4.81 27.53 18.11
C ASN A 327 5.60 26.24 17.88
N TYR A 328 6.79 26.34 17.31
CA TYR A 328 7.65 25.18 17.03
C TYR A 328 9.13 25.53 17.04
N SER A 329 9.92 24.74 17.78
CA SER A 329 11.38 24.82 17.80
C SER A 329 11.98 23.77 16.88
N LYS A 330 12.51 24.22 15.74
CA LYS A 330 13.18 23.34 14.76
C LYS A 330 14.39 22.60 15.34
N GLY A 331 15.07 23.17 16.34
CA GLY A 331 16.23 22.54 16.98
C GLY A 331 15.86 21.32 17.83
N SER A 332 14.82 21.44 18.66
CA SER A 332 14.37 20.33 19.53
C SER A 332 13.31 19.44 18.89
N GLY A 333 12.67 19.88 17.80
CA GLY A 333 11.53 19.20 17.20
C GLY A 333 10.28 19.25 18.08
N GLU A 334 10.20 20.18 19.04
CA GLU A 334 9.07 20.35 19.95
C GLU A 334 8.25 21.56 19.57
N GLY A 335 6.93 21.44 19.69
CA GLY A 335 6.00 22.54 19.49
C GLY A 335 4.80 22.46 20.42
N THR A 336 4.01 23.51 20.39
CA THR A 336 2.73 23.59 21.10
C THR A 336 1.70 24.26 20.22
N LEU A 337 0.46 23.80 20.34
CA LEU A 337 -0.72 24.54 19.95
C LEU A 337 -1.36 25.07 21.23
N SER A 338 -1.70 26.35 21.30
CA SER A 338 -2.32 26.93 22.49
C SER A 338 -3.47 27.86 22.16
N GLN A 339 -4.51 27.84 23.00
CA GLN A 339 -5.68 28.70 22.88
C GLN A 339 -6.35 28.80 24.26
N ASP A 340 -6.64 30.01 24.72
CA ASP A 340 -7.44 30.24 25.94
C ASP A 340 -6.99 29.38 27.15
N GLY A 341 -5.68 29.39 27.43
CA GLY A 341 -5.07 28.61 28.51
C GLY A 341 -4.94 27.10 28.25
N LYS A 342 -5.56 26.54 27.23
CA LYS A 342 -5.33 25.15 26.79
C LYS A 342 -4.04 25.05 25.99
N VAL A 343 -3.29 23.98 26.22
CA VAL A 343 -2.03 23.69 25.52
C VAL A 343 -2.02 22.23 25.07
N TRP A 344 -1.82 22.01 23.78
CA TRP A 344 -1.60 20.70 23.18
C TRP A 344 -0.14 20.60 22.73
N LYS A 345 0.51 19.49 23.08
CA LYS A 345 1.88 19.22 22.66
C LYS A 345 1.91 18.78 21.20
N MET A 346 2.98 19.15 20.51
CA MET A 346 3.27 18.73 19.15
C MET A 346 4.72 18.25 19.09
N ASN A 347 4.95 17.16 18.37
CA ASN A 347 6.28 16.67 18.08
C ASN A 347 6.47 16.65 16.56
N GLY A 348 7.58 17.22 16.11
CA GLY A 348 7.98 17.26 14.72
C GLY A 348 9.27 16.48 14.47
N PHE A 349 9.96 16.85 13.40
CA PHE A 349 11.23 16.25 13.04
C PHE A 349 12.32 16.56 14.08
N ARG A 350 12.98 15.52 14.58
CA ARG A 350 14.01 15.62 15.60
C ARG A 350 15.18 14.70 15.27
N GLY A 351 16.41 15.21 15.41
CA GLY A 351 17.63 14.38 15.37
C GLY A 351 17.83 13.53 14.10
N GLY A 352 17.24 13.90 12.95
CA GLY A 352 17.30 13.08 11.72
C GLY A 352 16.14 12.08 11.55
N SER A 353 15.31 11.90 12.58
CA SER A 353 14.17 10.98 12.57
C SER A 353 12.90 11.68 12.06
N LEU A 354 12.36 11.19 10.94
CA LEU A 354 11.00 11.57 10.51
C LEU A 354 9.93 10.98 11.45
N ASN A 355 10.20 9.84 12.08
CA ASN A 355 9.23 9.11 12.90
C ASN A 355 8.91 9.80 14.23
N ASP A 356 9.82 10.64 14.72
CA ASP A 356 9.61 11.43 15.94
C ASP A 356 8.44 12.42 15.77
N GLY A 357 8.12 12.76 14.52
CA GLY A 357 6.96 13.53 14.13
C GLY A 357 5.64 12.81 14.42
N LYS A 358 4.73 13.47 15.13
CA LYS A 358 3.44 12.90 15.55
C LYS A 358 2.27 13.54 14.84
N ASP A 359 1.21 12.76 14.65
CA ASP A 359 -0.03 13.17 13.99
C ASP A 359 -0.85 14.06 14.93
N ILE A 360 -1.56 15.03 14.35
CA ILE A 360 -2.49 15.90 15.07
C ILE A 360 -3.88 15.76 14.44
N THR A 361 -4.88 15.52 15.28
CA THR A 361 -6.28 15.61 14.86
C THR A 361 -6.86 16.94 15.32
N PHE A 362 -7.54 17.66 14.45
CA PHE A 362 -8.32 18.86 14.75
C PHE A 362 -9.80 18.50 14.73
N GLY A 363 -10.54 18.86 15.78
CA GLY A 363 -11.99 18.71 15.84
C GLY A 363 -12.67 20.03 16.19
N GLY A 364 -13.96 20.17 15.90
CA GLY A 364 -14.67 21.43 16.11
C GLY A 364 -14.41 22.41 14.96
N LYS A 365 -14.18 23.70 15.26
CA LYS A 365 -13.85 24.70 14.24
C LYS A 365 -12.94 25.78 14.82
N GLY A 366 -12.04 26.33 14.01
CA GLY A 366 -11.19 27.42 14.48
C GLY A 366 -10.16 27.92 13.48
N THR A 367 -9.33 28.84 13.94
CA THR A 367 -8.21 29.40 13.16
C THR A 367 -6.91 28.97 13.83
N VAL A 368 -5.96 28.44 13.07
CA VAL A 368 -4.60 28.13 13.52
C VAL A 368 -3.63 29.13 12.90
N VAL A 369 -2.78 29.73 13.73
CA VAL A 369 -1.75 30.69 13.31
C VAL A 369 -0.37 30.12 13.58
N LEU A 370 0.42 29.89 12.53
CA LEU A 370 1.80 29.41 12.64
C LEU A 370 2.73 30.59 12.97
N LYS A 371 3.42 30.51 14.11
CA LYS A 371 4.45 31.46 14.52
C LYS A 371 5.83 31.10 13.99
N ASP A 372 6.08 29.82 13.77
CA ASP A 372 7.36 29.28 13.30
C ASP A 372 7.18 28.41 12.05
N ASP A 373 8.25 28.23 11.28
CA ASP A 373 8.32 27.20 10.23
C ASP A 373 8.23 25.81 10.84
N VAL A 374 7.23 25.02 10.44
CA VAL A 374 6.97 23.70 10.99
C VAL A 374 7.49 22.61 10.07
N VAL A 375 8.41 21.78 10.59
CA VAL A 375 8.82 20.52 9.96
C VAL A 375 8.34 19.38 10.83
N GLN A 376 7.16 18.84 10.52
CA GLN A 376 6.49 17.84 11.33
C GLN A 376 7.00 16.40 11.11
N GLY A 377 7.97 16.21 10.21
CA GLY A 377 8.50 14.88 9.90
C GLY A 377 7.44 14.01 9.19
N ALA A 378 7.19 12.80 9.69
CA ALA A 378 6.12 11.94 9.20
C ALA A 378 4.75 12.26 9.81
N GLY A 379 4.66 13.17 10.80
CA GLY A 379 3.37 13.52 11.40
C GLY A 379 2.43 14.17 10.39
N SER A 380 1.17 13.72 10.37
CA SER A 380 0.10 14.18 9.51
C SER A 380 -0.94 15.03 10.27
N LEU A 381 -1.73 15.81 9.54
CA LEU A 381 -2.82 16.60 10.10
C LEU A 381 -4.16 16.02 9.63
N THR A 382 -5.06 15.72 10.57
CA THR A 382 -6.43 15.28 10.26
C THR A 382 -7.43 16.32 10.73
N PHE A 383 -8.32 16.77 9.85
CA PHE A 383 -9.36 17.74 10.15
C PHE A 383 -10.74 17.08 10.16
N ASN A 384 -11.34 17.01 11.36
CA ASN A 384 -12.72 16.62 11.66
C ASN A 384 -13.57 17.88 11.95
N GLY A 385 -13.34 18.93 11.18
CA GLY A 385 -13.83 20.26 11.47
C GLY A 385 -13.42 21.29 10.43
N ASP A 386 -14.12 22.41 10.41
CA ASP A 386 -13.82 23.52 9.49
C ASP A 386 -12.76 24.43 10.10
N TYR A 387 -11.69 24.68 9.34
CA TYR A 387 -10.54 25.42 9.85
C TYR A 387 -10.00 26.43 8.84
N THR A 388 -9.43 27.51 9.36
CA THR A 388 -8.46 28.34 8.63
C THR A 388 -7.09 28.11 9.23
N VAL A 389 -6.09 27.80 8.40
CA VAL A 389 -4.69 27.67 8.83
C VAL A 389 -3.87 28.70 8.09
N ARG A 390 -3.26 29.64 8.82
CA ARG A 390 -2.52 30.76 8.23
C ARG A 390 -1.16 30.97 8.89
N PRO A 391 -0.17 31.49 8.14
CA PRO A 391 1.07 31.95 8.74
C PRO A 391 0.85 33.28 9.46
N GLU A 392 1.69 33.61 10.45
CA GLU A 392 1.77 34.98 10.98
C GLU A 392 2.38 35.95 9.95
N GLY A 393 3.37 35.47 9.21
CA GLY A 393 3.99 36.17 8.09
C GLY A 393 4.08 35.28 6.86
N ASN A 394 5.17 34.54 6.72
CA ASN A 394 5.47 33.67 5.59
C ASN A 394 5.93 32.26 6.00
N GLN A 395 5.61 31.86 7.23
CA GLN A 395 5.94 30.54 7.76
C GLN A 395 5.44 29.44 6.84
N THR A 396 6.18 28.34 6.85
CA THR A 396 5.95 27.16 6.04
C THR A 396 5.58 25.96 6.89
N TRP A 397 4.93 24.97 6.27
CA TRP A 397 4.67 23.68 6.89
C TRP A 397 5.02 22.54 5.94
N VAL A 398 5.71 21.53 6.47
CA VAL A 398 5.98 20.26 5.80
C VAL A 398 5.75 19.12 6.79
N GLY A 399 5.04 18.08 6.37
CA GLY A 399 4.80 16.88 7.16
C GLY A 399 4.33 15.70 6.32
N GLY A 400 3.75 14.70 6.97
CA GLY A 400 3.22 13.49 6.33
C GLY A 400 2.10 13.77 5.33
N GLY A 401 1.29 14.79 5.60
CA GLY A 401 0.21 15.24 4.73
C GLY A 401 -1.00 15.75 5.51
N ILE A 402 -2.05 16.10 4.79
CA ILE A 402 -3.31 16.63 5.33
C ILE A 402 -4.47 15.71 4.92
N ILE A 403 -5.29 15.32 5.89
CA ILE A 403 -6.54 14.59 5.72
C ILE A 403 -7.67 15.56 6.07
N VAL A 404 -8.50 15.91 5.08
CA VAL A 404 -9.75 16.66 5.36
C VAL A 404 -10.91 15.68 5.24
N ASN A 405 -11.57 15.40 6.36
CA ASN A 405 -12.67 14.43 6.36
C ASN A 405 -13.93 14.99 5.70
N ASP A 406 -14.83 14.08 5.33
CA ASP A 406 -16.04 14.39 4.57
C ASP A 406 -16.89 15.47 5.24
N GLY A 407 -17.51 16.34 4.44
CA GLY A 407 -18.32 17.45 4.93
C GLY A 407 -17.55 18.62 5.58
N HIS A 408 -16.21 18.59 5.57
CA HIS A 408 -15.39 19.66 6.13
C HIS A 408 -14.58 20.43 5.08
N ARG A 409 -14.23 21.67 5.42
CA ARG A 409 -13.42 22.57 4.60
C ARG A 409 -12.29 23.19 5.42
N VAL A 410 -11.08 23.16 4.86
CA VAL A 410 -9.91 23.81 5.43
C VAL A 410 -9.39 24.85 4.45
N ASP A 411 -9.36 26.12 4.87
CA ASP A 411 -8.66 27.19 4.17
C ASP A 411 -7.19 27.16 4.54
N TRP A 412 -6.32 26.76 3.61
CA TRP A 412 -4.91 26.55 3.86
C TRP A 412 -4.05 27.63 3.21
N MET A 413 -3.63 28.60 4.03
CA MET A 413 -2.87 29.78 3.59
C MET A 413 -1.36 29.66 3.84
N VAL A 414 -0.87 28.47 4.24
CA VAL A 414 0.53 28.23 4.60
C VAL A 414 1.29 27.65 3.41
N ASN A 415 2.46 28.22 3.10
CA ASN A 415 3.31 27.73 2.01
C ASN A 415 4.02 26.41 2.38
N GLY A 416 4.39 25.63 1.37
CA GLY A 416 5.29 24.48 1.52
C GLY A 416 6.77 24.87 1.36
N LEU A 417 7.64 23.87 1.31
CA LEU A 417 9.06 24.03 0.97
C LEU A 417 9.39 23.46 -0.41
N ALA A 418 10.35 24.08 -1.10
CA ALA A 418 10.82 23.59 -2.38
C ALA A 418 11.39 22.16 -2.27
N GLY A 419 10.96 21.28 -3.17
CA GLY A 419 11.37 19.86 -3.16
C GLY A 419 10.51 18.96 -2.27
N ASP A 420 9.55 19.51 -1.51
CA ASP A 420 8.52 18.74 -0.82
C ASP A 420 7.20 18.76 -1.62
N ALA A 421 6.41 17.68 -1.46
CA ALA A 421 5.05 17.62 -1.96
C ALA A 421 4.07 17.56 -0.78
N LEU A 422 3.06 18.44 -0.81
CA LEU A 422 1.93 18.37 0.12
C LEU A 422 1.00 17.23 -0.33
N HIS A 423 0.86 16.21 0.49
CA HIS A 423 -0.06 15.10 0.23
C HIS A 423 -1.40 15.40 0.88
N LYS A 424 -2.47 15.45 0.07
CA LYS A 424 -3.84 15.65 0.54
C LYS A 424 -4.66 14.39 0.31
N THR A 425 -5.32 13.91 1.36
CA THR A 425 -6.33 12.84 1.27
C THR A 425 -7.62 13.27 1.98
N GLY A 426 -8.58 12.35 2.12
CA GLY A 426 -9.89 12.63 2.67
C GLY A 426 -10.84 13.28 1.67
N LYS A 427 -12.15 13.12 1.93
CA LYS A 427 -13.23 13.54 1.01
C LYS A 427 -13.59 15.03 1.12
N GLY A 428 -13.13 15.71 2.16
CA GLY A 428 -13.37 17.13 2.36
C GLY A 428 -12.53 18.02 1.45
N THR A 429 -12.69 19.33 1.61
CA THR A 429 -12.10 20.34 0.74
C THR A 429 -10.91 21.00 1.41
N LEU A 430 -9.77 21.07 0.72
CA LEU A 430 -8.63 21.90 1.08
C LEU A 430 -8.57 23.02 0.04
N VAL A 431 -8.66 24.28 0.48
CA VAL A 431 -8.66 25.48 -0.38
C VAL A 431 -7.32 26.19 -0.32
#